data_AF-A0A2U1MQU8-F1
#
_entry.id   AF-A0A2U1MQU8-F1
#
_cell.length_a   1.000
_cell.length_b   1.000
_cell.length_c   1.000
_cell.angle_alpha   90.00
_cell.angle_beta   90.00
_cell.angle_gamma   90.00
#
_symmetry.space_group_name_H-M   'P 1'
#
loop_
_entity.id
_entity.type
_entity.pdbx_description
1 polymer ?
#
loop_
_entity_poly.entity_id
_entity_poly.type
_entity_poly.pdbx_seq_one_letter_code
_entity_poly.pdbx_strand_id
1 'polypeptide(L)'
;MASNIPIYDQISQQIGSRRFDKVILALFVREREANRGDEKDYDRMIAEIEVRVEHRHAILLELEKFGSYQTINEALHCLKLAQQEDLDEIALLTKRRQACLRLATDKSRIINKLMTFK
;
A
#
# COMPACT_ATOMS: atom_id res chain seq x y z
N MET A 1 -13.10 -22.57 30.47
CA MET A 1 -13.22 -22.88 29.02
C MET A 1 -12.17 -22.06 28.30
N ALA A 2 -11.02 -22.64 27.95
CA ALA A 2 -10.05 -21.99 27.07
C ALA A 2 -10.68 -21.96 25.66
N SER A 3 -10.71 -20.79 25.02
CA SER A 3 -11.22 -20.71 23.65
C SER A 3 -10.26 -21.46 22.72
N ASN A 4 -10.72 -22.46 21.98
CA ASN A 4 -9.96 -23.18 20.95
C ASN A 4 -9.59 -22.31 19.72
N ILE A 5 -9.47 -20.98 19.89
CA ILE A 5 -9.14 -20.04 18.83
C ILE A 5 -7.74 -19.48 19.16
N PRO A 6 -6.67 -19.96 18.49
CA PRO A 6 -5.29 -19.56 18.80
C PRO A 6 -5.08 -18.04 18.78
N ILE A 7 -5.76 -17.34 17.87
CA ILE A 7 -5.70 -15.88 17.73
C ILE A 7 -6.33 -15.17 18.94
N TYR A 8 -7.41 -15.72 19.51
CA TYR A 8 -8.06 -15.12 20.68
C TYR A 8 -7.14 -15.17 21.89
N ASP A 9 -6.57 -16.33 22.20
CA ASP A 9 -5.70 -16.50 23.35
C ASP A 9 -4.44 -15.64 23.20
N GLN A 10 -3.85 -15.59 22.00
CA GLN A 10 -2.70 -14.73 21.70
C GLN A 10 -3.01 -13.25 21.93
N ILE A 11 -4.11 -12.74 21.38
CA ILE A 11 -4.51 -11.34 21.58
C ILE A 11 -4.83 -11.07 23.04
N SER A 12 -5.54 -12.00 23.71
CA SER A 12 -5.91 -11.85 25.12
C SER A 12 -4.69 -11.73 26.04
N GLN A 13 -3.62 -12.49 25.75
CA GLN A 13 -2.35 -12.41 26.45
C GLN A 13 -1.66 -11.07 26.18
N GLN A 14 -1.61 -10.64 24.92
CA GLN A 14 -0.97 -9.38 24.52
C GLN A 14 -1.65 -8.14 25.13
N ILE A 15 -2.97 -8.15 25.29
CA ILE A 15 -3.72 -7.04 25.90
C ILE A 15 -3.94 -7.22 27.41
N GLY A 16 -3.46 -8.33 28.00
CA GLY A 16 -3.66 -8.64 29.43
C GLY A 16 -5.12 -8.82 29.84
N SER A 17 -6.01 -9.20 28.92
CA SER A 17 -7.44 -9.30 29.18
C SER A 17 -8.10 -10.38 28.33
N ARG A 18 -8.87 -11.26 28.99
CA ARG A 18 -9.73 -12.26 28.35
C ARG A 18 -11.17 -11.80 28.14
N ARG A 19 -11.50 -10.54 28.46
CA ARG A 19 -12.82 -10.00 28.17
C ARG A 19 -13.06 -9.96 26.66
N PHE A 20 -14.14 -10.61 26.21
CA PHE A 20 -14.46 -10.77 24.80
C PHE A 20 -14.52 -9.43 24.04
N ASP A 21 -15.18 -8.41 24.60
CA ASP A 21 -15.28 -7.07 24.01
C ASP A 21 -13.90 -6.43 23.77
N LYS A 22 -12.97 -6.59 24.72
CA LYS A 22 -11.60 -6.07 24.60
C LYS A 22 -10.78 -6.83 23.56
N VAL A 23 -10.91 -8.16 23.50
CA VAL A 23 -10.18 -9.00 22.54
C VAL A 23 -10.63 -8.73 21.10
N ILE A 24 -11.95 -8.65 20.86
CA ILE A 24 -12.50 -8.33 19.54
C ILE A 24 -12.10 -6.91 19.11
N LEU A 25 -12.17 -5.93 20.01
CA LEU A 25 -11.71 -4.58 19.72
C LEU A 25 -10.23 -4.55 19.30
N ALA A 26 -9.36 -5.24 20.06
CA ALA A 26 -7.95 -5.32 19.76
C ALA A 26 -7.64 -5.99 18.40
N LEU A 27 -8.43 -6.99 18.02
CA LEU A 27 -8.31 -7.67 16.72
C LEU A 27 -8.56 -6.68 15.57
N PHE A 28 -9.67 -5.94 15.61
CA PHE A 28 -9.99 -4.98 14.55
C PHE A 28 -9.05 -3.77 14.54
N VAL A 29 -8.57 -3.31 15.71
CA VAL A 29 -7.56 -2.25 15.79
C VAL A 29 -6.29 -2.69 15.08
N ARG A 30 -5.81 -3.91 15.33
CA ARG A 30 -4.61 -4.44 14.66
C ARG A 30 -4.76 -4.53 13.16
N GLU A 31 -5.87 -5.08 12.69
CA GLU A 31 -6.12 -5.19 11.25
C GLU A 31 -6.23 -3.80 10.60
N ARG A 32 -6.83 -2.81 11.28
CA ARG A 32 -6.84 -1.41 10.82
C ARG A 32 -5.43 -0.85 10.69
N GLU A 33 -4.60 -1.01 11.71
CA GLU A 33 -3.23 -0.46 11.69
C GLU A 33 -2.35 -1.17 10.66
N ALA A 34 -2.52 -2.48 10.45
CA ALA A 34 -1.85 -3.20 9.36
C ALA A 34 -2.21 -2.61 7.99
N ASN A 35 -3.51 -2.42 7.71
CA ASN A 35 -3.96 -1.78 6.46
C ASN A 35 -3.42 -0.35 6.30
N ARG A 36 -3.29 0.42 7.39
CA ARG A 36 -2.67 1.76 7.35
C ARG A 36 -1.16 1.70 7.14
N GLY A 37 -0.49 0.66 7.63
CA GLY A 37 0.92 0.40 7.36
C GLY A 37 1.13 0.17 5.87
N ASP A 38 0.41 -0.80 5.30
CA ASP A 38 0.49 -1.13 3.87
C ASP A 38 0.18 0.08 2.98
N GLU A 39 -0.83 0.88 3.34
CA GLU A 39 -1.17 2.12 2.63
C GLU A 39 0.00 3.09 2.55
N LYS A 40 0.73 3.31 3.66
CA LYS A 40 1.91 4.17 3.71
C LYS A 40 3.10 3.60 2.96
N ASP A 41 3.27 2.28 3.01
CA ASP A 41 4.37 1.62 2.30
C ASP A 41 4.16 1.71 0.79
N TYR A 42 2.93 1.52 0.30
CA TYR A 42 2.60 1.76 -1.11
C TYR A 42 2.77 3.23 -1.52
N ASP A 43 2.38 4.18 -0.66
CA ASP A 43 2.56 5.61 -0.93
C ASP A 43 4.06 5.97 -1.10
N ARG A 44 4.92 5.41 -0.24
CA ARG A 44 6.38 5.57 -0.36
C ARG A 44 6.92 4.97 -1.66
N MET A 45 6.50 3.74 -2.00
CA MET A 45 6.94 3.09 -3.23
C MET A 45 6.52 3.89 -4.47
N ILE A 46 5.30 4.43 -4.49
CA ILE A 46 4.83 5.30 -5.59
C ILE A 46 5.76 6.51 -5.74
N ALA A 47 6.06 7.22 -4.66
CA ALA A 47 6.93 8.40 -4.71
C ALA A 47 8.35 8.07 -5.22
N GLU A 48 8.92 6.92 -4.86
CA GLU A 48 10.21 6.47 -5.37
C GLU A 48 10.17 6.19 -6.89
N ILE A 49 9.08 5.61 -7.39
CA ILE A 49 8.90 5.34 -8.82
C ILE A 49 8.66 6.65 -9.59
N GLU A 50 7.89 7.59 -9.04
CA GLU A 50 7.65 8.91 -9.65
C GLU A 50 8.96 9.65 -9.91
N VAL A 51 9.88 9.68 -8.93
CA VAL A 51 11.22 10.27 -9.11
C VAL A 51 11.99 9.59 -10.24
N ARG A 52 11.91 8.26 -10.35
CA ARG A 52 12.55 7.50 -11.44
C ARG A 52 11.94 7.80 -12.81
N VAL A 53 10.62 7.94 -12.88
CA VAL A 53 9.88 8.34 -14.09
C VAL A 53 10.30 9.74 -14.52
N GLU A 54 10.33 10.71 -13.61
CA GLU A 54 10.77 12.07 -13.89
C GLU A 54 12.20 12.12 -14.44
N HIS A 55 13.11 11.39 -13.79
CA HIS A 55 14.51 11.29 -14.24
C HIS A 55 14.61 10.68 -15.64
N ARG A 56 13.89 9.57 -15.91
CA ARG A 56 13.90 8.93 -17.23
C ARG A 56 13.27 9.81 -18.30
N HIS A 57 12.22 10.55 -17.95
CA HIS A 57 11.58 11.48 -18.87
C HIS A 57 12.54 12.60 -19.29
N ALA A 58 13.35 13.13 -18.36
CA ALA A 58 14.38 14.11 -18.70
C ALA A 58 15.42 13.53 -19.69
N ILE A 59 15.87 12.28 -19.49
CA ILE A 59 16.79 11.60 -20.42
C ILE A 59 16.15 11.46 -21.82
N LEU A 60 14.88 11.05 -21.88
CA LEU A 60 14.14 10.94 -23.14
C LEU A 60 14.12 12.28 -23.90
N LEU A 61 13.80 13.38 -23.22
CA LEU A 61 13.77 14.72 -23.82
C LEU A 61 15.14 15.16 -24.35
N GLU A 62 16.24 14.81 -23.67
CA GLU A 62 17.59 15.10 -24.17
C GLU A 62 17.90 14.27 -25.43
N LEU A 63 17.58 12.98 -25.42
CA LEU A 63 17.83 12.09 -26.55
C LEU A 63 17.03 12.47 -27.80
N GLU A 64 15.80 12.96 -27.64
CA GLU A 64 14.95 13.42 -28.75
C GLU A 64 15.56 14.62 -29.51
N LYS A 65 16.47 15.39 -28.91
CA LYS A 65 17.15 16.52 -29.57
C LYS A 65 18.18 16.10 -30.62
N PHE A 66 18.71 14.87 -30.53
CA PHE A 66 19.78 14.40 -31.41
C PHE A 66 19.28 13.90 -32.78
N GLY A 67 17.97 13.91 -33.05
CA GLY A 67 17.40 13.49 -34.32
C GLY A 67 17.36 11.97 -34.52
N SER A 68 17.05 11.52 -35.74
CA SER A 68 16.64 10.15 -36.03
C SER A 68 17.80 9.20 -36.36
N TYR A 69 18.82 9.14 -35.51
CA TYR A 69 19.87 8.12 -35.64
C TYR A 69 19.34 6.77 -35.15
N GLN A 70 19.62 5.67 -35.87
CA GLN A 70 19.05 4.37 -35.54
C GLN A 70 19.40 3.88 -34.12
N THR A 71 20.64 4.10 -33.68
CA THR A 71 21.08 3.79 -32.31
C THR A 71 20.33 4.61 -31.24
N ILE A 72 19.97 5.85 -31.56
CA ILE A 72 19.18 6.73 -30.68
C ILE A 72 17.72 6.28 -30.65
N ASN A 73 17.16 5.88 -31.80
CA ASN A 73 15.79 5.36 -31.87
C ASN A 73 15.61 4.08 -31.05
N GLU A 74 16.58 3.17 -31.10
CA GLU A 74 16.59 1.96 -30.27
C GLU A 74 16.63 2.30 -28.77
N ALA A 75 17.52 3.21 -28.37
CA ALA A 75 17.60 3.69 -26.98
C ALA A 75 16.31 4.37 -26.51
N LEU A 76 15.73 5.25 -27.33
CA LEU A 76 14.45 5.92 -27.06
C LEU A 76 13.31 4.90 -26.88
N HIS A 77 13.25 3.88 -27.72
CA HIS A 77 12.24 2.83 -27.62
C HIS A 77 12.37 2.06 -26.29
N CYS A 78 13.59 1.62 -25.93
CA CYS A 78 13.85 0.94 -24.66
C CYS A 78 13.45 1.81 -23.45
N LEU A 79 13.81 3.09 -23.46
CA LEU A 79 13.48 4.01 -22.37
C LEU A 79 11.98 4.30 -22.27
N LYS A 80 11.27 4.40 -23.41
CA LYS A 80 9.80 4.59 -23.43
C LYS A 80 9.08 3.38 -22.87
N LEU A 81 9.51 2.16 -23.21
CA LEU A 81 8.97 0.93 -22.63
C LEU A 81 9.19 0.88 -21.12
N ALA A 82 10.42 1.11 -20.65
CA ALA A 82 10.72 1.12 -19.22
C ALA A 82 9.95 2.20 -18.45
N GLN A 83 9.71 3.36 -19.07
CA GLN A 83 8.86 4.40 -18.46
C GLN A 83 7.40 3.96 -18.37
N GLN A 84 6.88 3.26 -19.38
CA GLN A 84 5.51 2.75 -19.36
C GLN A 84 5.33 1.68 -18.28
N GLU A 85 6.31 0.79 -18.10
CA GLU A 85 6.30 -0.21 -17.02
C GLU A 85 6.24 0.43 -15.63
N ASP A 86 7.02 1.49 -15.40
CA ASP A 86 6.99 2.25 -14.14
C ASP A 86 5.62 2.93 -13.91
N LEU A 87 5.00 3.48 -14.96
CA LEU A 87 3.67 4.09 -14.87
C LEU A 87 2.57 3.04 -14.57
N ASP A 88 2.69 1.85 -15.17
CA ASP A 88 1.78 0.74 -14.91
C ASP A 88 1.92 0.24 -13.46
N GLU A 89 3.15 0.20 -12.94
CA GLU A 89 3.42 -0.13 -11.53
C GLU A 89 2.81 0.90 -10.58
N ILE A 90 2.98 2.21 -10.84
CA ILE A 90 2.32 3.29 -10.07
C ILE A 90 0.81 3.09 -10.05
N ALA A 91 0.19 2.80 -11.21
CA ALA A 91 -1.24 2.58 -11.30
C ALA A 91 -1.71 1.37 -10.47
N LEU A 92 -0.94 0.28 -10.47
CA LEU A 92 -1.21 -0.91 -9.65
C LEU A 92 -1.11 -0.59 -8.15
N LEU A 93 -0.02 0.05 -7.72
CA LEU A 93 0.21 0.41 -6.33
C LEU A 93 -0.85 1.39 -5.83
N THR A 94 -1.27 2.35 -6.66
CA THR A 94 -2.35 3.29 -6.34
C THR A 94 -3.66 2.55 -6.03
N LYS A 95 -4.02 1.53 -6.84
CA LYS A 95 -5.21 0.71 -6.60
C LYS A 95 -5.11 -0.08 -5.29
N ARG A 96 -3.94 -0.64 -4.99
CA ARG A 96 -3.68 -1.37 -3.73
C ARG A 96 -3.77 -0.44 -2.53
N ARG A 97 -3.11 0.72 -2.60
CA ARG A 97 -3.18 1.78 -1.59
C ARG A 97 -4.61 2.18 -1.26
N GLN A 98 -5.43 2.45 -2.28
CA GLN A 98 -6.84 2.77 -2.11
C GLN A 98 -7.63 1.62 -1.46
N ALA A 99 -7.32 0.37 -1.78
CA ALA A 99 -7.95 -0.79 -1.15
C ALA A 99 -7.62 -0.87 0.35
N CYS A 100 -6.35 -0.71 0.71
CA CYS A 100 -5.91 -0.67 2.12
C CYS A 100 -6.59 0.45 2.90
N LEU A 101 -6.71 1.65 2.32
CA LEU A 101 -7.41 2.77 2.95
C LEU A 101 -8.90 2.47 3.18
N ARG A 102 -9.59 1.85 2.21
CA ARG A 102 -10.99 1.42 2.36
C ARG A 102 -11.14 0.40 3.49
N LEU A 103 -10.28 -0.62 3.50
CA LEU A 103 -10.27 -1.64 4.56
C LEU A 103 -10.04 -1.02 5.94
N ALA A 104 -9.06 -0.13 6.09
CA ALA A 104 -8.83 0.59 7.34
C ALA A 104 -10.04 1.44 7.78
N THR A 105 -10.75 2.05 6.82
CA THR A 105 -11.97 2.82 7.08
C THR A 105 -13.11 1.93 7.58
N ASP A 106 -13.32 0.78 6.94
CA ASP A 106 -14.35 -0.18 7.37
C ASP A 106 -14.06 -0.72 8.77
N LYS A 107 -12.79 -0.99 9.08
CA LYS A 107 -12.36 -1.38 10.43
C LYS A 107 -12.60 -0.28 11.46
N SER A 108 -12.36 0.98 11.09
CA SER A 108 -12.69 2.13 11.94
C SER A 108 -14.19 2.20 12.27
N ARG A 109 -15.05 1.94 11.27
CA ARG A 109 -16.52 1.89 11.48
C ARG A 109 -16.92 0.77 12.44
N ILE A 110 -16.33 -0.42 12.30
CA ILE A 110 -16.59 -1.55 13.19
C ILE A 110 -16.14 -1.23 14.63
N ILE A 111 -14.93 -0.69 14.79
CA ILE A 111 -14.38 -0.27 16.09
C ILE A 111 -15.32 0.73 16.76
N ASN A 112 -15.79 1.75 16.03
CA ASN A 112 -16.70 2.76 16.59
C ASN A 112 -18.01 2.13 17.07
N LYS A 113 -18.60 1.20 16.31
CA LYS A 113 -19.80 0.46 16.73
C LYS A 113 -19.54 -0.33 18.03
N LEU A 114 -18.43 -1.06 18.09
CA LEU A 114 -18.06 -1.84 19.29
C LEU A 114 -17.84 -0.96 20.53
N MET A 115 -17.37 0.28 20.35
CA MET A 115 -17.21 1.22 21.46
C MET A 115 -18.54 1.82 21.93
N THR A 116 -19.53 1.97 21.04
CA THR A 116 -20.87 2.47 21.39
C THR A 116 -21.77 1.44 22.08
N PHE A 117 -21.47 0.13 21.95
CA PHE A 117 -22.20 -0.95 22.63
C PHE A 117 -21.72 -1.22 24.08
N LYS A 118 -20.82 -0.39 24.61
CA LYS A 118 -20.29 -0.52 25.98
C LYS A 118 -21.14 0.17 27.02
#